data_AF-A0A2P6MNZ7-F1
#
_entry.id   AF-A0A2P6MNZ7-F1
#
_cell.length_a   1.000
_cell.length_b   1.000
_cell.length_c   1.000
_cell.angle_alpha   90.00
_cell.angle_beta   90.00
_cell.angle_gamma   90.00
#
_symmetry.space_group_name_H-M   'P 1'
#
loop_
_entity.id
_entity.type
_entity.pdbx_description
1 polymer ?
#
loop_
_entity_poly.entity_id
_entity_poly.type
_entity_poly.pdbx_seq_one_letter_code
_entity_poly.pdbx_strand_id
1 'polypeptide(L)'
;MLSRSLRFKIPLVRNVKPRQFTTAIKPTQGMFKNSEPLTDEQMRAKMFAKRPHIDATNIVWVDCEMTGLTDKDVVLEVACAITDAQLNILTKEFNIVLGATEEQLSRMTEIPLKMHTENGLLEAVKNSKITYEEADEALREYIKPFIWERTSPCAGNSVHVDRMFLARQFPLFNSFLSHRNIDVSSLKELAQRWNPEIFQKFPVEQMAGKHRALGDIRNSIKQLKFYKEHFIIPQPTNTFFVKPKPDKRRR
;
A
#
# COMPACT_ATOMS: atom_id res chain seq x y z
N MET A 1 -28.40 -32.09 14.74
CA MET A 1 -27.35 -31.93 15.77
C MET A 1 -26.22 -31.07 15.17
N LEU A 2 -25.99 -29.89 15.77
CA LEU A 2 -24.79 -29.01 15.76
C LEU A 2 -23.81 -29.12 14.56
N SER A 3 -23.76 -28.18 13.60
CA SER A 3 -23.25 -26.78 13.66
C SER A 3 -21.83 -26.62 14.23
N ARG A 4 -20.86 -26.34 13.36
CA ARG A 4 -19.65 -25.55 13.66
C ARG A 4 -19.28 -24.66 12.47
N SER A 5 -19.85 -23.46 12.48
CA SER A 5 -19.44 -22.31 11.65
C SER A 5 -18.22 -21.63 12.30
N LEU A 6 -17.10 -21.57 11.59
CA LEU A 6 -16.01 -20.63 11.91
C LEU A 6 -16.44 -19.23 11.43
N ARG A 7 -16.80 -18.37 12.38
CA ARG A 7 -17.04 -16.94 12.14
C ARG A 7 -15.73 -16.18 12.28
N PHE A 8 -15.24 -15.59 11.19
CA PHE A 8 -14.27 -14.50 11.26
C PHE A 8 -14.95 -13.26 11.85
N LYS A 9 -14.36 -12.68 12.90
CA LYS A 9 -14.84 -11.46 13.56
C LYS A 9 -14.28 -10.23 12.82
N ILE A 10 -15.13 -9.53 12.07
CA ILE A 10 -14.95 -8.12 11.77
C ILE A 10 -15.40 -7.34 13.03
N PRO A 11 -14.65 -6.35 13.55
CA PRO A 11 -15.10 -5.58 14.69
C PRO A 11 -16.26 -4.65 14.26
N LEU A 12 -17.49 -4.99 14.68
CA LEU A 12 -18.64 -4.08 14.63
C LEU A 12 -18.37 -2.85 15.50
N VAL A 13 -18.45 -1.67 14.89
CA VAL A 13 -18.60 -0.39 15.59
C VAL A 13 -19.92 -0.45 16.37
N ARG A 14 -19.83 -0.53 17.71
CA ARG A 14 -21.00 -0.47 18.58
C ARG A 14 -21.42 0.98 18.78
N ASN A 15 -22.68 1.26 18.47
CA ASN A 15 -23.41 2.46 18.87
C ASN A 15 -23.21 2.77 20.37
N VAL A 16 -22.58 3.91 20.67
CA VAL A 16 -22.52 4.47 22.02
C VAL A 16 -23.63 5.50 22.16
N LYS A 17 -24.62 5.23 23.02
CA LYS A 17 -25.63 6.21 23.43
C LYS A 17 -24.98 7.35 24.23
N PRO A 18 -25.44 8.61 24.10
CA PRO A 18 -24.91 9.72 24.87
C PRO A 18 -25.27 9.54 26.35
N ARG A 19 -24.28 9.38 27.23
CA ARG A 19 -24.46 9.48 28.68
C ARG A 19 -24.43 10.94 29.09
N GLN A 20 -25.58 11.42 29.58
CA GLN A 20 -25.66 12.62 30.39
C GLN A 20 -24.82 12.42 31.66
N PHE A 21 -23.92 13.35 31.95
CA PHE A 21 -23.23 13.42 33.25
C PHE A 21 -23.64 14.73 33.93
N THR A 22 -24.62 14.63 34.83
CA THR A 22 -24.86 15.60 35.90
C THR A 22 -24.31 15.00 37.19
N THR A 23 -23.09 15.37 37.59
CA THR A 23 -22.72 15.37 39.01
C THR A 23 -21.56 16.33 39.23
N ALA A 24 -21.79 17.32 40.09
CA ALA A 24 -20.81 18.30 40.51
C ALA A 24 -19.63 17.62 41.22
N ILE A 25 -18.41 17.86 40.72
CA ILE A 25 -17.16 17.48 41.37
C ILE A 25 -16.68 18.70 42.16
N LYS A 26 -16.59 18.57 43.49
CA LYS A 26 -15.94 19.57 44.36
C LYS A 26 -14.43 19.64 44.03
N PRO A 27 -13.80 20.81 44.06
CA PRO A 27 -12.40 20.95 43.65
C PRO A 27 -11.49 20.38 44.74
N THR A 28 -10.80 19.28 44.45
CA THR A 28 -9.58 18.90 45.16
C THR A 28 -8.43 19.74 44.60
N GLN A 29 -7.87 20.61 45.44
CA GLN A 29 -6.57 21.22 45.20
C GLN A 29 -5.51 20.11 45.18
N GLY A 30 -4.85 19.91 44.04
CA GLY A 30 -3.73 18.97 43.93
C GLY A 30 -3.28 18.74 42.49
N MET A 31 -2.17 19.37 42.12
CA MET A 31 -1.31 19.06 40.97
C MET A 31 -1.88 19.31 39.56
N PHE A 32 -2.10 20.58 39.22
CA PHE A 32 -1.80 21.01 37.85
C PHE A 32 -0.28 21.12 37.72
N LYS A 33 0.37 20.10 37.16
CA LYS A 33 1.74 20.27 36.65
C LYS A 33 1.64 21.18 35.43
N ASN A 34 2.09 22.42 35.57
CA ASN A 34 2.48 23.28 34.46
C ASN A 34 3.65 22.60 33.74
N SER A 35 3.38 21.68 32.83
CA SER A 35 4.42 21.22 31.90
C SER A 35 4.55 22.27 30.81
N GLU A 36 5.74 22.83 30.65
CA GLU A 36 6.05 23.72 29.54
C GLU A 36 5.67 23.06 28.19
N PRO A 37 5.13 23.83 27.24
CA PRO A 37 4.85 23.31 25.91
C PRO A 37 6.13 22.77 25.29
N LEU A 38 6.03 21.58 24.68
CA LEU A 38 7.16 20.94 23.99
C LEU A 38 7.70 21.88 22.92
N THR A 39 9.02 21.98 22.81
CA THR A 39 9.63 22.64 21.66
C THR A 39 9.29 21.90 20.38
N ASP A 40 9.37 22.57 19.22
CA ASP A 40 9.14 21.94 17.93
C ASP A 40 10.03 20.70 17.73
N GLU A 41 11.28 20.75 18.19
CA GLU A 41 12.21 19.62 18.16
C GLU A 41 11.73 18.46 19.03
N GLN A 42 11.28 18.73 20.26
CA GLN A 42 10.76 17.71 21.17
C GLN A 42 9.42 17.12 20.68
N MET A 43 8.56 17.96 20.08
CA MET A 43 7.30 17.54 19.47
C MET A 43 7.59 16.64 18.27
N ARG A 44 8.53 17.04 17.41
CA ARG A 44 8.96 16.27 16.24
C ARG A 44 9.60 14.95 16.65
N ALA A 45 10.51 14.95 17.64
CA ALA A 45 11.12 13.75 18.20
C ALA A 45 10.08 12.79 18.82
N LYS A 46 9.08 13.32 19.54
CA LYS A 46 7.95 12.50 20.03
C LYS A 46 7.07 11.96 18.91
N MET A 47 6.84 12.74 17.84
CA MET A 47 6.09 12.28 16.67
C MET A 47 6.84 11.16 15.93
N PHE A 48 8.15 11.29 15.73
CA PHE A 48 9.01 10.26 15.13
C PHE A 48 9.16 9.03 16.01
N ALA A 49 9.33 9.18 17.33
CA ALA A 49 9.39 8.06 18.27
C ALA A 49 8.09 7.23 18.29
N LYS A 50 6.95 7.84 17.95
CA LYS A 50 5.66 7.15 17.78
C LYS A 50 5.50 6.48 16.41
N ARG A 51 6.37 6.76 15.43
CA ARG A 51 6.31 6.24 14.06
C ARG A 51 7.69 5.73 13.62
N PRO A 52 8.21 4.64 14.23
CA PRO A 52 9.57 4.15 13.96
C PRO A 52 9.78 3.67 12.52
N HIS A 53 8.70 3.51 11.74
CA HIS A 53 8.75 3.00 10.37
C HIS A 53 8.54 4.07 9.30
N ILE A 54 8.43 5.35 9.69
CA ILE A 54 8.20 6.42 8.71
C ILE A 54 9.51 6.84 8.05
N ASP A 55 9.64 6.58 6.75
CA ASP A 55 10.81 6.94 5.96
C ASP A 55 10.37 7.53 4.61
N ALA A 56 11.08 8.56 4.14
CA ALA A 56 10.78 9.22 2.86
C ALA A 56 11.04 8.32 1.65
N THR A 57 11.79 7.23 1.83
CA THR A 57 12.14 6.23 0.81
C THR A 57 11.21 5.03 0.78
N ASN A 58 10.25 4.93 1.71
CA ASN A 58 9.26 3.87 1.71
C ASN A 58 8.42 3.89 0.44
N ILE A 59 7.98 2.71 0.01
CA ILE A 59 7.23 2.48 -1.23
C ILE A 59 5.86 1.92 -0.88
N VAL A 60 4.81 2.48 -1.47
CA VAL A 60 3.43 1.98 -1.30
C VAL A 60 3.07 1.12 -2.50
N TRP A 61 2.86 -0.16 -2.25
CA TRP A 61 2.44 -1.15 -3.23
C TRP A 61 0.93 -1.27 -3.25
N VAL A 62 0.35 -1.25 -4.44
CA VAL A 62 -1.10 -1.36 -4.65
C VAL A 62 -1.35 -2.28 -5.83
N ASP A 63 -2.42 -3.04 -5.73
CA ASP A 63 -3.00 -3.80 -6.83
C ASP A 63 -4.53 -3.76 -6.66
N CYS A 64 -5.24 -3.57 -7.78
CA CYS A 64 -6.68 -3.57 -7.84
C CYS A 64 -7.18 -4.65 -8.79
N GLU A 65 -8.26 -5.32 -8.39
CA GLU A 65 -9.07 -6.11 -9.31
C GLU A 65 -10.27 -5.26 -9.75
N MET A 66 -10.54 -5.19 -11.06
CA MET A 66 -11.60 -4.36 -11.61
C MET A 66 -12.60 -5.16 -12.44
N THR A 67 -13.77 -4.58 -12.71
CA THR A 67 -14.70 -5.11 -13.73
C THR A 67 -14.13 -5.05 -15.15
N GLY A 68 -13.15 -4.17 -15.38
CA GLY A 68 -12.52 -3.93 -16.68
C GLY A 68 -11.49 -2.82 -16.58
N LEU A 69 -11.04 -2.28 -17.72
CA LEU A 69 -9.90 -1.36 -17.79
C LEU A 69 -10.29 0.06 -18.27
N THR A 70 -11.58 0.39 -18.30
CA THR A 70 -12.09 1.67 -18.78
C THR A 70 -12.49 2.61 -17.64
N ASP A 71 -12.78 3.87 -17.96
CA ASP A 71 -13.27 4.87 -17.02
C ASP A 71 -14.64 4.53 -16.40
N LYS A 72 -15.42 3.68 -17.07
CA LYS A 72 -16.75 3.20 -16.64
C LYS A 72 -16.68 1.99 -15.71
N ASP A 73 -15.53 1.33 -15.64
CA ASP A 73 -15.31 0.17 -14.80
C ASP A 73 -15.10 0.58 -13.34
N VAL A 74 -15.15 -0.40 -12.43
CA VAL A 74 -15.02 -0.15 -11.00
C VAL A 74 -14.11 -1.16 -10.31
N VAL A 75 -13.45 -0.73 -9.23
CA VAL A 75 -12.63 -1.61 -8.39
C VAL A 75 -13.49 -2.55 -7.54
N LEU A 76 -13.19 -3.84 -7.60
CA LEU A 76 -13.85 -4.92 -6.85
C LEU A 76 -13.02 -5.38 -5.65
N GLU A 77 -11.70 -5.33 -5.74
CA GLU A 77 -10.78 -5.63 -4.65
C GLU A 77 -9.58 -4.70 -4.72
N VAL A 78 -9.08 -4.29 -3.55
CA VAL A 78 -7.85 -3.49 -3.42
C VAL A 78 -6.99 -4.06 -2.32
N ALA A 79 -5.72 -4.29 -2.63
CA ALA A 79 -4.70 -4.65 -1.65
C ALA A 79 -3.65 -3.55 -1.51
N CYS A 80 -2.98 -3.51 -0.36
CA CYS A 80 -1.90 -2.57 -0.13
C CYS A 80 -0.80 -3.14 0.77
N ALA A 81 0.46 -2.85 0.44
CA ALA A 81 1.61 -3.14 1.29
C ALA A 81 2.60 -1.99 1.28
N ILE A 82 3.41 -1.87 2.33
CA ILE A 82 4.50 -0.89 2.36
C ILE A 82 5.82 -1.65 2.45
N THR A 83 6.79 -1.24 1.64
CA THR A 83 8.17 -1.71 1.79
C THR A 83 9.12 -0.57 2.11
N ASP A 84 10.26 -0.89 2.70
CA ASP A 84 11.44 0.00 2.68
C ASP A 84 12.05 0.08 1.27
N ALA A 85 13.12 0.87 1.13
CA ALA A 85 13.88 1.02 -0.11
C ALA A 85 14.58 -0.27 -0.57
N GLN A 86 14.76 -1.25 0.32
CA GLN A 86 15.35 -2.55 0.05
C GLN A 86 14.29 -3.62 -0.27
N LEU A 87 13.03 -3.21 -0.40
CA LEU A 87 11.89 -4.06 -0.75
C LEU A 87 11.52 -5.05 0.36
N ASN A 88 11.86 -4.75 1.62
CA ASN A 88 11.39 -5.50 2.78
C ASN A 88 10.02 -5.00 3.21
N ILE A 89 9.06 -5.91 3.37
CA ILE A 89 7.69 -5.56 3.76
C ILE A 89 7.68 -5.10 5.21
N LEU A 90 7.13 -3.92 5.45
CA LEU A 90 7.04 -3.28 6.77
C LEU A 90 5.70 -3.51 7.47
N THR A 91 4.71 -4.04 6.75
CA THR A 91 3.31 -4.11 7.20
C THR A 91 2.74 -5.51 7.20
N LYS A 92 1.65 -5.65 7.97
CA LYS A 92 0.73 -6.77 7.79
C LYS A 92 -0.06 -6.56 6.52
N GLU A 93 -0.58 -7.66 5.99
CA GLU A 93 -1.41 -7.68 4.79
C GLU A 93 -2.64 -6.78 4.94
N PHE A 94 -2.91 -5.96 3.92
CA PHE A 94 -4.14 -5.18 3.78
C PHE A 94 -4.84 -5.59 2.49
N ASN A 95 -6.11 -5.97 2.60
CA ASN A 95 -6.93 -6.41 1.47
C ASN A 95 -8.41 -6.15 1.77
N ILE A 96 -9.11 -5.48 0.86
CA ILE A 96 -10.53 -5.15 0.97
C ILE A 96 -11.23 -5.56 -0.31
N VAL A 97 -12.32 -6.33 -0.19
CA VAL A 97 -13.27 -6.59 -1.28
C VAL A 97 -14.44 -5.63 -1.13
N LEU A 98 -14.78 -4.92 -2.19
CA LEU A 98 -15.86 -3.93 -2.22
C LEU A 98 -17.16 -4.54 -2.70
N GLY A 99 -18.29 -3.99 -2.26
CA GLY A 99 -19.58 -4.30 -2.85
C GLY A 99 -19.74 -3.61 -4.21
N ALA A 100 -20.35 -4.30 -5.17
CA ALA A 100 -20.68 -3.75 -6.48
C ALA A 100 -22.15 -4.04 -6.82
N THR A 101 -22.79 -3.15 -7.59
CA THR A 101 -24.17 -3.34 -8.05
C THR A 101 -24.24 -4.33 -9.20
N GLU A 102 -25.40 -4.95 -9.40
CA GLU A 102 -25.63 -5.85 -10.55
C GLU A 102 -25.35 -5.15 -11.89
N GLU A 103 -25.68 -3.86 -12.00
CA GLU A 103 -25.39 -3.07 -13.21
C GLU A 103 -23.89 -2.88 -13.45
N GLN A 104 -23.09 -2.72 -12.40
CA GLN A 104 -21.63 -2.64 -12.52
C GLN A 104 -21.06 -3.99 -12.95
N LEU A 105 -21.54 -5.07 -12.34
CA LEU A 105 -21.08 -6.43 -12.64
C LEU A 105 -21.49 -6.89 -14.06
N SER A 106 -22.67 -6.49 -14.54
CA SER A 106 -23.17 -6.88 -15.87
C SER A 106 -22.38 -6.29 -17.03
N ARG A 107 -21.49 -5.30 -16.76
CA ARG A 107 -20.64 -4.65 -17.77
C ARG A 107 -19.32 -5.39 -18.02
N MET A 108 -18.97 -6.36 -17.17
CA MET A 108 -17.76 -7.15 -17.35
C MET A 108 -17.79 -7.89 -18.69
N THR A 109 -16.65 -7.87 -19.39
CA THR A 109 -16.43 -8.75 -20.55
C THR A 109 -16.13 -10.18 -20.09
N GLU A 110 -16.09 -11.12 -21.03
CA GLU A 110 -15.92 -12.55 -20.73
C GLU A 110 -14.67 -12.88 -19.89
N ILE A 111 -13.55 -12.21 -20.17
CA ILE A 111 -12.25 -12.48 -19.52
C ILE A 111 -12.29 -12.17 -18.01
N PRO A 112 -12.55 -10.92 -17.56
CA PRO A 112 -12.63 -10.61 -16.13
C PRO A 112 -13.76 -11.36 -15.44
N LEU A 113 -14.91 -11.57 -16.12
CA LEU A 113 -16.02 -12.34 -15.56
C LEU A 113 -15.59 -13.77 -15.22
N LYS A 114 -14.95 -14.47 -16.16
CA LYS A 114 -14.48 -15.83 -15.96
C LYS A 114 -13.42 -15.91 -14.86
N MET A 115 -12.41 -15.04 -14.93
CA MET A 115 -11.31 -14.99 -13.95
C MET A 115 -11.83 -14.75 -12.52
N HIS A 116 -12.68 -13.74 -12.33
CA HIS A 116 -13.24 -13.40 -11.03
C HIS A 116 -14.22 -14.44 -10.49
N THR A 117 -14.82 -15.24 -11.38
CA THR A 117 -15.63 -16.40 -10.99
C THR A 117 -14.74 -17.52 -10.46
N GLU A 118 -13.71 -17.89 -11.23
CA GLU A 118 -12.81 -19.01 -10.90
C GLU A 118 -11.98 -18.77 -9.64
N ASN A 119 -11.59 -17.52 -9.37
CA ASN A 119 -10.83 -17.15 -8.18
C ASN A 119 -11.70 -16.84 -6.93
N GLY A 120 -13.03 -16.90 -7.08
CA GLY A 120 -14.01 -16.65 -6.02
C GLY A 120 -14.22 -15.17 -5.66
N LEU A 121 -13.67 -14.23 -6.42
CA LEU A 121 -13.83 -12.80 -6.16
C LEU A 121 -15.29 -12.35 -6.34
N LEU A 122 -16.01 -12.80 -7.38
CA LEU A 122 -17.40 -12.38 -7.58
C LEU A 122 -18.31 -12.77 -6.42
N GLU A 123 -18.08 -13.95 -5.84
CA GLU A 123 -18.83 -14.38 -4.67
C GLU A 123 -18.48 -13.51 -3.46
N ALA A 124 -17.21 -13.14 -3.28
CA ALA A 124 -16.81 -12.22 -2.21
C ALA A 124 -17.41 -10.82 -2.39
N VAL A 125 -17.47 -10.31 -3.62
CA VAL A 125 -18.07 -9.00 -3.97
C VAL A 125 -19.56 -8.98 -3.64
N LYS A 126 -20.31 -10.02 -4.03
CA LYS A 126 -21.75 -10.14 -3.74
C LYS A 126 -22.06 -10.16 -2.24
N ASN A 127 -21.13 -10.71 -1.45
CA ASN A 127 -21.25 -10.78 0.00
C ASN A 127 -20.69 -9.55 0.73
N SER A 128 -19.98 -8.66 0.03
CA SER A 128 -19.39 -7.46 0.62
C SER A 128 -20.41 -6.33 0.74
N LYS A 129 -20.28 -5.58 1.82
CA LYS A 129 -21.05 -4.35 2.08
C LYS A 129 -20.14 -3.12 2.22
N ILE A 130 -18.83 -3.30 2.00
CA ILE A 130 -17.85 -2.24 2.16
C ILE A 130 -17.99 -1.27 1.00
N THR A 131 -18.16 0.01 1.31
CA THR A 131 -18.26 1.07 0.30
C THR A 131 -16.88 1.60 -0.10
N TYR A 132 -16.84 2.38 -1.19
CA TYR A 132 -15.60 3.04 -1.62
C TYR A 132 -15.10 4.03 -0.58
N GLU A 133 -16.00 4.77 0.06
CA GLU A 133 -15.66 5.75 1.10
C GLU A 133 -15.00 5.07 2.31
N GLU A 134 -15.59 3.96 2.78
CA GLU A 134 -15.03 3.17 3.90
C GLU A 134 -13.65 2.59 3.54
N ALA A 135 -13.50 2.08 2.31
CA ALA A 135 -12.24 1.52 1.83
C ALA A 135 -11.15 2.60 1.64
N ASP A 136 -11.52 3.78 1.12
CA ASP A 136 -10.61 4.92 0.92
C ASP A 136 -10.04 5.43 2.25
N GLU A 137 -10.92 5.62 3.24
CA GLU A 137 -10.50 5.99 4.59
C GLU A 137 -9.60 4.91 5.23
N ALA A 138 -9.98 3.63 5.10
CA ALA A 138 -9.18 2.53 5.63
C ALA A 138 -7.79 2.44 5.00
N LEU A 139 -7.68 2.60 3.68
CA LEU A 139 -6.41 2.63 2.96
C LEU A 139 -5.53 3.80 3.43
N ARG A 140 -6.10 4.99 3.55
CA ARG A 140 -5.38 6.17 4.02
C ARG A 140 -4.87 5.98 5.45
N GLU A 141 -5.72 5.49 6.37
CA GLU A 141 -5.30 5.25 7.76
C GLU A 141 -4.26 4.13 7.87
N TYR A 142 -4.28 3.14 6.97
CA TYR A 142 -3.30 2.09 6.91
C TYR A 142 -1.89 2.58 6.55
N ILE A 143 -1.74 3.53 5.61
CA ILE A 143 -0.42 4.03 5.17
C ILE A 143 0.15 5.16 6.04
N LYS A 144 -0.69 5.94 6.72
CA LYS A 144 -0.29 7.11 7.53
C LYS A 144 0.81 6.86 8.58
N PRO A 145 0.90 5.67 9.21
CA PRO A 145 1.99 5.39 10.15
C PRO A 145 3.35 5.16 9.48
N PHE A 146 3.39 4.90 8.18
CA PHE A 146 4.59 4.44 7.45
C PHE A 146 5.14 5.46 6.46
N ILE A 147 4.36 6.44 6.03
CA ILE A 147 4.81 7.41 5.03
C ILE A 147 4.48 8.86 5.44
N TRP A 148 5.29 9.78 4.92
CA TRP A 148 4.91 11.20 4.89
C TRP A 148 3.96 11.45 3.72
N GLU A 149 3.08 12.42 3.90
CA GLU A 149 2.17 12.83 2.85
C GLU A 149 2.96 13.23 1.59
N ARG A 150 2.56 12.68 0.44
CA ARG A 150 3.09 12.97 -0.90
C ARG A 150 4.57 12.59 -1.12
N THR A 151 5.18 11.79 -0.25
CA THR A 151 6.57 11.34 -0.44
C THR A 151 6.67 10.03 -1.20
N SER A 152 5.89 9.03 -0.80
CA SER A 152 6.04 7.67 -1.33
C SER A 152 5.34 7.48 -2.68
N PRO A 153 6.01 6.87 -3.68
CA PRO A 153 5.39 6.54 -4.97
C PRO A 153 4.40 5.37 -4.84
N CYS A 154 3.47 5.30 -5.79
CA CYS A 154 2.61 4.13 -5.98
C CYS A 154 3.37 3.08 -6.82
N ALA A 155 3.40 1.84 -6.36
CA ALA A 155 4.18 0.77 -6.98
C ALA A 155 3.34 -0.48 -7.25
N GLY A 156 3.68 -1.20 -8.31
CA GLY A 156 2.97 -2.39 -8.76
C GLY A 156 3.32 -2.73 -10.21
N ASN A 157 2.77 -3.82 -10.72
CA ASN A 157 2.85 -4.12 -12.15
C ASN A 157 1.78 -3.33 -12.90
N SER A 158 2.17 -2.57 -13.92
CA SER A 158 1.23 -1.76 -14.72
C SER A 158 0.42 -0.80 -13.85
N VAL A 159 1.01 -0.34 -12.74
CA VAL A 159 0.34 0.41 -11.66
C VAL A 159 -0.28 1.73 -12.10
N HIS A 160 0.10 2.22 -13.27
CA HIS A 160 -0.56 3.39 -13.87
C HIS A 160 -2.07 3.14 -14.13
N VAL A 161 -2.47 1.89 -14.41
CA VAL A 161 -3.86 1.49 -14.54
C VAL A 161 -4.55 1.61 -13.18
N ASP A 162 -4.02 0.97 -12.14
CA ASP A 162 -4.56 1.07 -10.77
C ASP A 162 -4.68 2.53 -10.35
N ARG A 163 -3.61 3.32 -10.59
CA ARG A 163 -3.55 4.75 -10.25
C ARG A 163 -4.69 5.56 -10.85
N MET A 164 -5.15 5.22 -12.06
CA MET A 164 -6.31 5.86 -12.69
C MET A 164 -7.59 5.60 -11.89
N PHE A 165 -7.81 4.36 -11.46
CA PHE A 165 -8.96 4.00 -10.62
C PHE A 165 -8.85 4.60 -9.23
N LEU A 166 -7.67 4.58 -8.60
CA LEU A 166 -7.41 5.21 -7.31
C LEU A 166 -7.75 6.69 -7.31
N ALA A 167 -7.35 7.43 -8.35
CA ALA A 167 -7.64 8.86 -8.45
C ALA A 167 -9.14 9.18 -8.47
N ARG A 168 -9.97 8.26 -9.00
CA ARG A 168 -11.42 8.44 -9.12
C ARG A 168 -12.20 7.88 -7.93
N GLN A 169 -11.83 6.69 -7.46
CA GLN A 169 -12.61 5.92 -6.48
C GLN A 169 -12.04 5.96 -5.06
N PHE A 170 -10.76 6.32 -4.92
CA PHE A 170 -10.07 6.42 -3.63
C PHE A 170 -9.28 7.74 -3.51
N PRO A 171 -9.93 8.91 -3.68
CA PRO A 171 -9.26 10.20 -3.77
C PRO A 171 -8.48 10.58 -2.50
N LEU A 172 -8.94 10.19 -1.30
CA LEU A 172 -8.25 10.51 -0.05
C LEU A 172 -6.92 9.77 0.05
N PHE A 173 -6.92 8.47 -0.21
CA PHE A 173 -5.73 7.64 -0.30
C PHE A 173 -4.79 8.12 -1.43
N ASN A 174 -5.33 8.34 -2.63
CA ASN A 174 -4.55 8.76 -3.79
C ASN A 174 -3.81 10.08 -3.56
N SER A 175 -4.45 11.04 -2.89
CA SER A 175 -3.86 12.35 -2.56
C SER A 175 -2.68 12.28 -1.59
N PHE A 176 -2.62 11.23 -0.78
CA PHE A 176 -1.56 11.01 0.21
C PHE A 176 -0.27 10.47 -0.42
N LEU A 177 -0.35 9.94 -1.63
CA LEU A 177 0.77 9.37 -2.38
C LEU A 177 1.44 10.44 -3.26
N SER A 178 2.71 10.20 -3.61
CA SER A 178 3.42 11.01 -4.60
C SER A 178 2.76 10.91 -5.98
N HIS A 179 3.01 11.89 -6.84
CA HIS A 179 2.57 11.85 -8.24
C HIS A 179 3.36 10.83 -9.09
N ARG A 180 4.46 10.30 -8.56
CA ARG A 180 5.34 9.34 -9.25
C ARG A 180 4.89 7.90 -9.01
N ASN A 181 5.11 7.07 -10.03
CA ASN A 181 4.89 5.64 -9.96
C ASN A 181 6.23 4.89 -10.05
N ILE A 182 6.31 3.74 -9.38
CA ILE A 182 7.31 2.69 -9.66
C ILE A 182 6.57 1.56 -10.37
N ASP A 183 6.62 1.58 -11.71
CA ASP A 183 5.93 0.57 -12.53
C ASP A 183 6.89 -0.56 -12.88
N VAL A 184 6.70 -1.72 -12.25
CA VAL A 184 7.54 -2.91 -12.45
C VAL A 184 7.45 -3.42 -13.89
N SER A 185 6.32 -3.23 -14.56
CA SER A 185 6.13 -3.64 -15.95
C SER A 185 7.03 -2.82 -16.90
N SER A 186 7.40 -1.58 -16.54
CA SER A 186 8.39 -0.83 -17.31
C SER A 186 9.74 -1.54 -17.35
N LEU A 187 10.21 -2.08 -16.21
CA LEU A 187 11.46 -2.85 -16.17
C LEU A 187 11.33 -4.18 -16.90
N LYS A 188 10.16 -4.83 -16.83
CA LYS A 188 9.86 -6.06 -17.59
C LYS A 188 10.02 -5.83 -19.09
N GLU A 189 9.41 -4.76 -19.62
CA GLU A 189 9.49 -4.40 -21.04
C GLU A 189 10.93 -4.07 -21.48
N LEU A 190 11.69 -3.37 -20.61
CA LEU A 190 13.10 -3.06 -20.88
C LEU A 190 13.99 -4.31 -20.83
N ALA A 191 13.80 -5.18 -19.85
CA ALA A 191 14.54 -6.44 -19.74
C ALA A 191 14.31 -7.30 -20.98
N GLN A 192 13.07 -7.43 -21.44
CA GLN A 192 12.75 -8.20 -22.65
C GLN A 192 13.51 -7.72 -23.89
N ARG A 193 13.74 -6.40 -24.03
CA ARG A 193 14.37 -5.79 -25.21
C ARG A 193 15.89 -5.71 -25.09
N TRP A 194 16.40 -5.37 -23.91
CA TRP A 194 17.81 -5.05 -23.70
C TRP A 194 18.61 -6.21 -23.12
N ASN A 195 17.95 -7.14 -22.43
CA ASN A 195 18.58 -8.35 -21.92
C ASN A 195 17.60 -9.54 -21.89
N PRO A 196 17.28 -10.11 -23.07
CA PRO A 196 16.33 -11.22 -23.20
C PRO A 196 16.66 -12.43 -22.32
N GLU A 197 17.95 -12.69 -22.07
CA GLU A 197 18.39 -13.79 -21.21
C GLU A 197 17.95 -13.59 -19.75
N ILE A 198 18.06 -12.38 -19.20
CA ILE A 198 17.58 -12.06 -17.85
C ILE A 198 16.05 -12.13 -17.82
N PHE A 199 15.38 -11.65 -18.85
CA PHE A 199 13.92 -11.73 -18.96
C PHE A 199 13.42 -13.18 -18.86
N GLN A 200 14.09 -14.12 -19.55
CA GLN A 200 13.75 -15.55 -19.52
C GLN A 200 14.07 -16.23 -18.17
N LYS A 201 15.03 -15.70 -17.40
CA LYS A 201 15.39 -16.23 -16.07
C LYS A 201 14.37 -15.90 -14.99
N PHE A 202 13.48 -14.95 -15.23
CA PHE A 202 12.45 -14.63 -14.25
C PHE A 202 11.40 -15.76 -14.18
N PRO A 203 11.15 -16.37 -13.02
CA PRO A 203 10.28 -17.54 -12.92
C PRO A 203 8.79 -17.14 -12.99
N VAL A 204 8.30 -16.86 -14.20
CA VAL A 204 6.90 -16.45 -14.46
C VAL A 204 5.91 -17.48 -13.96
N GLU A 205 6.24 -18.76 -14.02
CA GLU A 205 5.41 -19.87 -13.55
C GLU A 205 5.12 -19.81 -12.04
N GLN A 206 6.04 -19.22 -11.26
CA GLN A 206 5.85 -19.02 -9.81
C GLN A 206 4.94 -17.81 -9.51
N MET A 207 4.56 -17.04 -10.54
CA MET A 207 3.64 -15.90 -10.44
C MET A 207 2.21 -16.26 -10.79
N ALA A 208 1.91 -17.52 -11.14
CA ALA A 208 0.56 -18.01 -11.38
C ALA A 208 -0.25 -18.06 -10.07
N GLY A 209 -0.53 -16.89 -9.51
CA GLY A 209 -1.49 -16.69 -8.44
C GLY A 209 -2.92 -16.72 -8.99
N LYS A 210 -3.91 -16.78 -8.09
CA LYS A 210 -5.33 -16.80 -8.46
C LYS A 210 -5.86 -15.45 -8.98
N HIS A 211 -5.02 -14.53 -9.45
CA HIS A 211 -5.40 -13.14 -9.77
C HIS A 211 -6.19 -12.51 -8.63
N ARG A 212 -5.49 -12.27 -7.53
CA ARG A 212 -6.07 -11.71 -6.30
C ARG A 212 -5.08 -10.69 -5.80
N ALA A 213 -5.58 -9.51 -5.48
CA ALA A 213 -4.75 -8.32 -5.35
C ALA A 213 -3.53 -8.49 -4.42
N LEU A 214 -3.72 -9.13 -3.27
CA LEU A 214 -2.63 -9.34 -2.32
C LEU A 214 -1.58 -10.38 -2.80
N GLY A 215 -2.00 -11.37 -3.57
CA GLY A 215 -1.08 -12.30 -4.23
C GLY A 215 -0.22 -11.56 -5.26
N ASP A 216 -0.85 -10.70 -6.04
CA ASP A 216 -0.22 -9.96 -7.12
C ASP A 216 0.74 -8.88 -6.62
N ILE A 217 0.43 -8.18 -5.52
CA ILE A 217 1.41 -7.30 -4.85
C ILE A 217 2.68 -8.06 -4.46
N ARG A 218 2.55 -9.23 -3.83
CA ARG A 218 3.73 -10.02 -3.42
C ARG A 218 4.54 -10.46 -4.63
N ASN A 219 3.86 -10.76 -5.73
CA ASN A 219 4.50 -11.08 -6.98
C ASN A 219 5.25 -9.85 -7.53
N SER A 220 4.62 -8.68 -7.66
CA SER A 220 5.29 -7.45 -8.11
C SER A 220 6.54 -7.11 -7.28
N ILE A 221 6.48 -7.26 -5.95
CA ILE A 221 7.65 -7.05 -5.06
C ILE A 221 8.78 -8.03 -5.38
N LYS A 222 8.46 -9.33 -5.52
CA LYS A 222 9.46 -10.35 -5.90
C LYS A 222 10.06 -10.07 -7.27
N GLN A 223 9.24 -9.63 -8.22
CA GLN A 223 9.70 -9.27 -9.56
C GLN A 223 10.66 -8.07 -9.53
N LEU A 224 10.33 -7.02 -8.79
CA LEU A 224 11.21 -5.87 -8.67
C LEU A 224 12.52 -6.23 -7.95
N LYS A 225 12.48 -7.10 -6.94
CA LYS A 225 13.70 -7.65 -6.30
C LYS A 225 14.60 -8.35 -7.33
N PHE A 226 14.02 -9.22 -8.16
CA PHE A 226 14.76 -9.89 -9.22
C PHE A 226 15.42 -8.90 -10.18
N TYR A 227 14.68 -7.89 -10.67
CA TYR A 227 15.29 -6.89 -11.57
C TYR A 227 16.34 -6.03 -10.87
N LYS A 228 16.16 -5.70 -9.59
CA LYS A 228 17.17 -5.00 -8.80
C LYS A 228 18.48 -5.81 -8.66
N GLU A 229 18.40 -7.13 -8.57
CA GLU A 229 19.56 -8.00 -8.40
C GLU A 229 20.26 -8.37 -9.71
N HIS A 230 19.49 -8.53 -10.79
CA HIS A 230 20.00 -9.09 -12.03
C HIS A 230 20.08 -8.09 -13.18
N PHE A 231 19.12 -7.16 -13.29
CA PHE A 231 18.97 -6.29 -14.47
C PHE A 231 19.49 -4.87 -14.25
N ILE A 232 19.25 -4.29 -13.08
CA ILE A 232 19.75 -2.96 -12.72
C ILE A 232 21.22 -3.11 -12.32
N ILE A 233 22.11 -2.51 -13.11
CA ILE A 233 23.54 -2.53 -12.85
C ILE A 233 23.80 -1.92 -11.47
N PRO A 234 24.33 -2.69 -10.50
CA PRO A 234 24.77 -2.11 -9.24
C PRO A 234 25.88 -1.12 -9.58
N GLN A 235 25.73 0.14 -9.17
CA GLN A 235 26.85 1.07 -9.27
C GLN A 235 28.03 0.43 -8.54
N PRO A 236 29.24 0.32 -9.14
CA PRO A 236 30.41 0.05 -8.35
C PRO A 236 30.44 1.13 -7.27
N THR A 237 30.52 0.73 -6.00
CA THR A 237 30.75 1.68 -4.92
C THR A 237 32.09 2.32 -5.19
N ASN A 238 32.06 3.45 -5.90
CA ASN A 238 33.22 4.31 -6.11
C ASN A 238 33.55 4.90 -4.74
N THR A 239 34.22 4.11 -3.92
CA THR A 239 35.06 4.57 -2.83
C THR A 239 36.22 5.30 -3.49
N PHE A 240 35.95 6.50 -4.01
CA PHE A 240 36.99 7.49 -4.18
C PHE A 240 37.47 7.84 -2.77
N PHE A 241 38.40 7.05 -2.25
CA PHE A 241 39.40 7.57 -1.32
C PHE A 241 40.11 8.69 -2.08
N VAL A 242 39.59 9.90 -1.96
CA VAL A 242 40.39 11.10 -2.18
C VAL A 242 41.46 11.02 -1.09
N LYS A 243 42.65 10.47 -1.43
CA LYS A 243 43.82 10.65 -0.58
C LYS A 243 43.91 12.17 -0.34
N PRO A 244 43.95 12.65 0.92
CA PRO A 244 44.13 14.06 1.17
C PRO A 244 45.39 14.50 0.41
N LYS A 245 45.27 15.55 -0.41
CA LYS A 245 46.44 16.14 -1.06
C LYS A 245 47.44 16.47 0.04
N PRO A 246 48.72 16.09 -0.09
CA PRO A 246 49.71 16.46 0.91
C PRO A 246 49.71 17.97 1.06
N ASP A 247 49.55 18.42 2.31
CA ASP A 247 49.55 19.82 2.66
C ASP A 247 50.89 20.43 2.24
N LYS A 248 50.86 21.32 1.25
CA LYS A 248 52.05 22.03 0.76
C LYS A 248 52.49 23.17 1.70
N ARG A 249 51.92 23.29 2.91
CA ARG A 249 52.27 24.33 3.90
C ARG A 249 53.18 23.86 5.03
N ARG A 250 54.00 22.83 4.80
CA ARG A 250 55.14 22.52 5.67
C ARG A 250 56.41 22.35 4.84
N ARG A 251 56.99 23.49 4.45
CA ARG A 251 58.44 23.69 4.29
C ARG A 251 58.76 25.11 4.71
#